data_AF-A0A7S3BDY9-F1
#
_entry.id   AF-A0A7S3BDY9-F1
#
_cell.length_a   1.000
_cell.length_b   1.000
_cell.length_c   1.000
_cell.angle_alpha   90.00
_cell.angle_beta   90.00
_cell.angle_gamma   90.00
#
_symmetry.space_group_name_H-M   'P 1'
#
loop_
_entity.id
_entity.type
_entity.pdbx_description
1 polymer ?
#
loop_
_entity_poly.entity_id
_entity_poly.type
_entity_poly.pdbx_seq_one_letter_code
_entity_poly.pdbx_strand_id
1 'polypeptide(L)'
;WRRRMLWADTRLRWVPPSPNMPTAETALLYPGMGLVEGTNVSEGRGTCNPFQLSGAPWVDDALLPALEEGLRAAGAAAMCREAYFTPTFSKFQGQQCRGVQLYASGDPTAFE
;
A
#
# COMPACT_ATOMS: atom_id res chain seq x y z
N TRP A 1 12.47 1.82 -23.87
CA TRP A 1 11.30 1.97 -22.98
C TRP A 1 10.02 1.84 -23.80
N ARG A 2 9.01 1.12 -23.30
CA ARG A 2 7.65 1.01 -23.86
C ARG A 2 6.66 1.33 -22.74
N ARG A 3 5.49 1.90 -23.06
CA ARG A 3 4.53 2.37 -22.04
C ARG A 3 4.12 1.30 -21.02
N ARG A 4 3.82 0.08 -21.51
CA ARG A 4 3.41 -1.07 -20.68
C ARG A 4 4.51 -1.70 -19.81
N MET A 5 5.73 -1.15 -19.81
CA MET A 5 6.83 -1.75 -19.03
C MET A 5 6.68 -1.35 -17.57
N LEU A 6 6.66 -2.34 -16.68
CA LEU A 6 6.86 -2.14 -15.25
C LEU A 6 8.35 -1.94 -14.95
N TRP A 7 8.67 -1.49 -13.73
CA TRP A 7 10.07 -1.28 -13.35
C TRP A 7 10.91 -2.57 -13.49
N ALA A 8 10.35 -3.72 -13.13
CA ALA A 8 11.00 -5.03 -13.25
C ALA A 8 11.42 -5.36 -14.69
N ASP A 9 10.63 -4.95 -15.69
CA ASP A 9 10.91 -5.20 -17.11
C ASP A 9 12.15 -4.44 -17.61
N THR A 10 12.49 -3.32 -16.94
CA THR A 10 13.68 -2.52 -17.29
C THR A 10 14.98 -3.22 -16.93
N ARG A 11 14.94 -4.18 -15.99
CA ARG A 11 16.11 -4.83 -15.36
C ARG A 11 17.09 -3.85 -14.68
N LEU A 12 16.64 -2.63 -14.40
CA LEU A 12 17.41 -1.63 -13.67
C LEU A 12 17.21 -1.77 -12.16
N ARG A 13 18.21 -1.36 -11.40
CA ARG A 13 18.12 -1.28 -9.93
C ARG A 13 17.21 -0.13 -9.53
N TRP A 14 16.26 -0.40 -8.63
CA TRP A 14 15.44 0.65 -8.03
C TRP A 14 16.30 1.60 -7.20
N VAL A 15 16.24 2.89 -7.50
CA VAL A 15 16.79 3.94 -6.65
C VAL A 15 15.60 4.67 -6.06
N PRO A 16 15.39 4.63 -4.72
CA PRO A 16 14.23 5.26 -4.09
C PRO A 16 14.15 6.74 -4.44
N PRO A 17 13.05 7.20 -5.09
CA PRO A 17 12.90 8.61 -5.44
C PRO A 17 12.52 9.47 -4.22
N SER A 18 12.06 8.85 -3.14
CA SER A 18 11.74 9.53 -1.88
C SER A 18 11.94 8.58 -0.69
N PRO A 19 12.07 9.11 0.55
CA PRO A 19 12.20 8.28 1.75
C PRO A 19 11.03 7.31 1.98
N ASN A 20 9.82 7.68 1.53
CA ASN A 20 8.62 6.86 1.67
C ASN A 20 8.28 6.09 0.39
N MET A 21 9.21 5.98 -0.56
CA MET A 21 9.07 5.16 -1.77
C MET A 21 10.23 4.14 -1.88
N PRO A 22 10.36 3.23 -0.90
CA PRO A 22 11.54 2.38 -0.77
C PRO A 22 11.64 1.31 -1.87
N THR A 23 10.52 0.88 -2.46
CA THR A 23 10.49 -0.20 -3.46
C THR A 23 9.68 0.20 -4.70
N ALA A 24 9.94 -0.48 -5.81
CA ALA A 24 9.14 -0.34 -7.04
C ALA A 24 7.67 -0.78 -6.83
N GLU A 25 7.43 -1.72 -5.92
CA GLU A 25 6.07 -2.13 -5.55
C GLU A 25 5.33 -1.03 -4.80
N THR A 26 6.02 -0.30 -3.91
CA THR A 26 5.43 0.91 -3.30
C THR A 26 4.97 1.90 -4.38
N ALA A 27 5.77 2.08 -5.44
CA ALA A 27 5.41 2.97 -6.54
C ALA A 27 4.21 2.47 -7.36
N LEU A 28 4.06 1.15 -7.49
CA LEU A 28 2.90 0.53 -8.15
C LEU A 28 1.60 0.76 -7.34
N LEU A 29 1.66 0.65 -6.01
CA LEU A 29 0.50 0.80 -5.14
C LEU A 29 0.17 2.27 -4.82
N TYR A 30 1.14 3.17 -4.93
CA TYR A 30 1.02 4.58 -4.56
C TYR A 30 -0.17 5.33 -5.19
N PRO A 31 -0.55 5.13 -6.47
CA PRO A 31 -1.71 5.84 -7.04
C PRO A 31 -3.01 5.59 -6.27
N GLY A 32 -3.22 4.38 -5.75
CA GLY A 32 -4.38 4.07 -4.90
C GLY A 32 -4.12 4.43 -3.44
N MET A 33 -2.96 4.05 -2.90
CA MET A 33 -2.63 4.19 -1.48
C MET A 33 -2.32 5.63 -1.06
N GLY A 34 -1.91 6.49 -2.00
CA GLY A 34 -1.75 7.92 -1.77
C GLY A 34 -3.07 8.64 -1.48
N LEU A 35 -4.21 8.08 -1.91
CA LEU A 35 -5.53 8.64 -1.58
C LEU A 35 -5.81 8.60 -0.07
N VAL A 36 -5.23 7.63 0.65
CA VAL A 36 -5.33 7.51 2.11
C VAL A 36 -4.71 8.71 2.82
N GLU A 37 -3.76 9.42 2.19
CA GLU A 37 -3.11 10.60 2.77
C GLU A 37 -4.13 11.69 3.14
N GLY A 38 -5.17 11.86 2.33
CA GLY A 38 -6.26 12.82 2.56
C GLY A 38 -7.29 12.39 3.62
N THR A 39 -7.11 11.22 4.24
CA THR A 39 -8.01 10.68 5.27
C THR A 39 -7.38 10.74 6.66
N ASN A 40 -8.17 10.42 7.69
CA ASN A 40 -7.68 10.23 9.06
C ASN A 40 -7.14 8.82 9.32
N VAL A 41 -6.87 8.02 8.29
CA VAL A 41 -6.24 6.69 8.37
C VAL A 41 -4.75 6.81 8.05
N SER A 42 -3.90 5.99 8.68
CA SER A 42 -2.47 5.93 8.35
C SER A 42 -2.26 5.20 7.05
N GLU A 43 -1.47 5.78 6.15
CA GLU A 43 -0.97 5.18 4.91
C GLU A 43 0.34 4.39 5.11
N GLY A 44 0.69 4.05 6.35
CA GLY A 44 1.87 3.24 6.66
C GLY A 44 3.19 4.01 6.72
N ARG A 45 3.19 5.34 6.55
CA ARG A 45 4.36 6.17 6.89
C ARG A 45 4.74 5.95 8.36
N GLY A 46 6.03 5.97 8.67
CA GLY A 46 6.53 5.58 9.99
C GLY A 46 6.82 4.09 10.15
N THR A 47 6.64 3.28 9.11
CA THR A 47 6.94 1.84 9.09
C THR A 47 7.96 1.50 8.00
N CYS A 48 8.34 0.22 7.88
CA CYS A 48 9.17 -0.28 6.78
C CYS A 48 8.40 -0.43 5.45
N ASN A 49 7.07 -0.27 5.45
CA ASN A 49 6.18 -0.56 4.32
C ASN A 49 5.20 0.60 4.06
N PRO A 50 5.68 1.84 3.84
CA PRO A 50 4.82 2.97 3.51
C PRO A 50 4.04 2.69 2.22
N PHE A 51 2.79 3.14 2.15
CA PHE A 51 1.84 2.91 1.06
C PHE A 51 1.59 1.44 0.69
N GLN A 52 2.05 0.51 1.53
CA GLN A 52 1.60 -0.88 1.48
C GLN A 52 0.75 -1.20 2.71
N LEU A 53 0.87 -0.44 3.80
CA LEU A 53 0.05 -0.58 4.99
C LEU A 53 -1.02 0.51 5.03
N SER A 54 -2.22 0.15 5.50
CA SER A 54 -3.25 1.11 5.86
C SER A 54 -3.97 0.69 7.14
N GLY A 55 -4.23 1.63 8.05
CA GLY A 55 -4.89 1.31 9.32
C GLY A 55 -4.95 2.47 10.30
N ALA A 56 -5.68 2.26 11.40
CA ALA A 56 -5.78 3.22 12.49
C ALA A 56 -6.02 2.49 13.84
N PRO A 57 -5.83 3.16 14.99
CA PRO A 57 -6.09 2.54 16.30
C PRO A 57 -7.55 2.16 16.55
N TRP A 58 -8.48 2.76 15.81
CA TRP A 58 -9.93 2.56 15.93
C TRP A 58 -10.52 1.68 14.83
N VAL A 59 -9.70 1.18 13.89
CA VAL A 59 -10.17 0.29 12.82
C VAL A 59 -10.53 -1.07 13.39
N ASP A 60 -11.71 -1.57 13.00
CA ASP A 60 -12.25 -2.86 13.43
C ASP A 60 -12.14 -3.93 12.33
N ASP A 61 -12.62 -5.14 12.67
CA ASP A 61 -12.49 -6.35 11.88
C ASP A 61 -13.20 -6.30 10.52
N ALA A 62 -14.02 -5.28 10.29
CA ALA A 62 -14.75 -5.11 9.03
C ALA A 62 -13.89 -4.55 7.90
N LEU A 63 -12.73 -3.93 8.18
CA LEU A 63 -11.91 -3.31 7.12
C LEU A 63 -11.40 -4.32 6.08
N LEU A 64 -10.83 -5.45 6.54
CA LEU A 64 -10.27 -6.46 5.64
C LEU A 64 -11.32 -7.01 4.66
N PRO A 65 -12.47 -7.57 5.10
CA PRO A 65 -13.46 -8.12 4.18
C PRO A 65 -14.04 -7.05 3.25
N ALA A 66 -14.26 -5.83 3.74
CA ALA A 66 -14.73 -4.73 2.90
C ALA A 66 -13.72 -4.36 1.81
N LEU A 67 -12.42 -4.34 2.13
CA LEU A 67 -11.37 -4.07 1.15
C LEU A 67 -11.22 -5.22 0.15
N GLU A 68 -11.25 -6.48 0.61
CA GLU A 68 -11.22 -7.65 -0.28
C GLU A 68 -12.39 -7.62 -1.28
N GLU A 69 -13.60 -7.30 -0.80
CA GLU A 69 -14.77 -7.13 -1.66
C GLU A 69 -14.58 -5.99 -2.66
N GLY A 70 -14.10 -4.84 -2.21
CA GLY A 70 -13.86 -3.68 -3.08
C GLY A 70 -12.81 -3.95 -4.16
N LEU A 71 -11.68 -4.58 -3.80
CA LEU A 71 -10.63 -4.96 -4.75
C LEU A 71 -11.15 -5.96 -5.79
N ARG A 72 -11.92 -6.97 -5.35
CA ARG A 72 -12.55 -7.95 -6.24
C ARG A 72 -13.56 -7.29 -7.18
N ALA A 73 -14.41 -6.40 -6.66
CA ALA A 73 -15.41 -5.68 -7.45
C ALA A 73 -14.77 -4.75 -8.49
N ALA A 74 -13.62 -4.16 -8.17
CA ALA A 74 -12.84 -3.34 -9.08
C ALA A 74 -12.01 -4.16 -10.08
N GLY A 75 -11.91 -5.48 -9.94
CA GLY A 75 -11.01 -6.31 -10.74
C GLY A 75 -9.53 -5.97 -10.52
N ALA A 76 -9.18 -5.41 -9.36
CA ALA A 76 -7.85 -4.91 -9.08
C ALA A 76 -6.83 -6.07 -8.97
N ALA A 77 -5.63 -5.88 -9.51
CA ALA A 77 -4.52 -6.82 -9.37
C ALA A 77 -3.78 -6.71 -8.02
N ALA A 78 -4.50 -6.34 -6.97
CA ALA A 78 -3.99 -6.26 -5.61
C ALA A 78 -4.70 -7.27 -4.72
N MET A 79 -3.97 -7.83 -3.77
CA MET A 79 -4.52 -8.55 -2.64
C MET A 79 -4.23 -7.77 -1.36
N CYS A 80 -4.98 -8.09 -0.31
CA CYS A 80 -4.74 -7.57 1.00
C CYS A 80 -4.72 -8.70 2.04
N ARG A 81 -4.08 -8.42 3.17
CA ARG A 81 -4.07 -9.28 4.36
C ARG A 81 -4.14 -8.43 5.61
N GLU A 82 -4.56 -9.01 6.73
CA GLU A 82 -4.55 -8.33 8.02
C GLU A 82 -3.13 -7.89 8.40
N ALA A 83 -3.02 -6.71 9.02
CA ALA A 83 -1.77 -6.18 9.53
C ALA A 83 -1.96 -5.40 10.84
N TYR A 84 -0.94 -5.48 11.70
CA TYR A 84 -0.81 -4.67 12.90
C TYR A 84 0.54 -3.96 12.85
N PHE A 85 0.55 -2.65 13.07
CA PHE A 85 1.78 -1.86 12.98
C PHE A 85 1.73 -0.64 13.89
N THR A 86 2.90 -0.18 14.33
CA THR A 86 3.04 1.02 15.16
C THR A 86 3.97 2.00 14.44
N PRO A 87 3.43 3.10 13.87
CA PRO A 87 4.24 4.11 13.21
C PRO A 87 5.27 4.76 14.15
N THR A 88 6.48 4.96 13.66
CA THR A 88 7.55 5.68 14.38
C THR A 88 7.49 7.19 14.17
N PHE A 89 6.76 7.66 13.14
CA PHE A 89 6.47 9.06 12.85
C PHE A 89 5.16 9.14 12.03
N SER A 90 4.68 10.36 11.73
CA SER A 90 3.42 10.62 11.00
C SER A 90 2.17 10.26 11.82
N LYS A 91 1.04 9.98 11.14
CA LYS A 91 -0.24 9.63 11.75
C LYS A 91 -0.09 8.46 12.71
N PHE A 92 -0.69 8.60 13.89
CA PHE A 92 -0.69 7.59 14.96
C PHE A 92 0.70 7.16 15.43
N GLN A 93 1.68 8.07 15.39
CA GLN A 93 3.00 7.83 15.97
C GLN A 93 2.91 7.25 17.39
N GLY A 94 3.59 6.13 17.61
CA GLY A 94 3.66 5.43 18.90
C GLY A 94 2.39 4.66 19.29
N GLN A 95 1.33 4.69 18.47
CA GLN A 95 0.07 3.99 18.73
C GLN A 95 -0.05 2.75 17.83
N GLN A 96 -0.47 1.63 18.41
CA GLN A 96 -0.72 0.41 17.63
C GLN A 96 -1.95 0.64 16.73
N CYS A 97 -1.74 0.49 15.43
CA CYS A 97 -2.78 0.50 14.41
C CYS A 97 -3.12 -0.94 14.04
N ARG A 98 -4.40 -1.21 13.91
CA ARG A 98 -4.92 -2.38 13.20
C ARG A 98 -5.30 -1.97 11.78
N GLY A 99 -5.14 -2.86 10.83
CA GLY A 99 -5.61 -2.65 9.48
C GLY A 99 -5.14 -3.74 8.52
N VAL A 100 -4.60 -3.32 7.39
CA VAL A 100 -4.31 -4.20 6.25
C VAL A 100 -2.96 -3.87 5.61
N GLN A 101 -2.33 -4.89 5.04
CA GLN A 101 -1.27 -4.74 4.07
C GLN A 101 -1.82 -5.05 2.67
N LEU A 102 -1.67 -4.12 1.73
CA LEU A 102 -1.87 -4.34 0.31
C LEU A 102 -0.55 -4.74 -0.35
N TYR A 103 -0.64 -5.66 -1.31
CA TYR A 103 0.48 -6.14 -2.11
C TYR A 103 -0.01 -6.51 -3.51
N ALA A 104 0.88 -6.43 -4.50
CA ALA A 104 0.52 -6.84 -5.85
C ALA A 104 0.29 -8.34 -5.90
N SER A 105 -0.74 -8.78 -6.62
CA SER A 105 -1.07 -10.19 -6.80
C SER A 105 -1.12 -10.55 -8.28
N GLY A 106 -0.56 -11.69 -8.66
CA GLY A 106 -0.64 -12.17 -10.05
C GLY A 106 0.17 -11.32 -11.03
N ASP A 107 -0.46 -10.83 -12.10
CA ASP A 107 0.15 -10.00 -13.13
C ASP A 107 0.04 -8.50 -12.78
N PRO A 108 1.14 -7.84 -12.38
CA PRO A 108 1.13 -6.44 -11.98
C PRO A 108 0.85 -5.44 -13.12
N THR A 109 0.68 -5.89 -14.36
CA THR A 109 0.25 -5.01 -15.48
C THR A 109 -1.24 -4.68 -15.44
N ALA A 110 -2.04 -5.39 -14.63
CA ALA A 110 -3.47 -5.13 -14.45
C ALA A 110 -3.77 -3.99 -13.44
N PHE A 111 -2.77 -3.17 -13.09
CA PHE A 111 -2.92 -1.91 -12.35
C PHE A 111 -3.08 -0.68 -13.27
N GLU A 112 -3.16 -0.86 -14.61
CA GLU A 112 -3.45 0.22 -15.59
C GLU A 112 -4.93 0.62 -15.67
#